data_AF-A0A2M7YWP8-F1
#
_entry.id   AF-A0A2M7YWP8-F1
#
_cell.length_a   1.000
_cell.length_b   1.000
_cell.length_c   1.000
_cell.angle_alpha   90.00
_cell.angle_beta   90.00
_cell.angle_gamma   90.00
#
_symmetry.space_group_name_H-M   'P 1'
#
loop_
_entity.id
_entity.type
_entity.pdbx_description
1 polymer ?
#
loop_
_entity_poly.entity_id
_entity_poly.type
_entity_poly.pdbx_seq_one_letter_code
_entity_poly.pdbx_strand_id
1 'polypeptide(L)'
;MNDVNQEYPSYPNNPHPQVGPAPPQPAMAPLSVNRKSPALATVLSSLPGLGQIYVGYYQQGFINIMIAASIIAILSSSAGNGLEAFFGVFLAFFWLFNMIDANRRAMHFNRVAAGLGGEEIPDGFAIPGTGGSLAGGALLVVVGLLLFLNSKFDMSLAWLEDWWPLALVAGGVWLMAKARQQRD
;
A
#
# COMPACT_ATOMS: atom_id res chain seq x y z
N MET A 1 68.03 -19.52 16.58
CA MET A 1 66.60 -19.36 16.92
C MET A 1 65.83 -19.36 15.61
N ASN A 2 65.67 -20.52 14.98
CA ASN A 2 64.62 -21.53 15.18
C ASN A 2 63.33 -21.17 14.44
N ASP A 3 63.15 -21.89 13.33
CA ASP A 3 61.97 -22.03 12.49
C ASP A 3 60.68 -22.24 13.28
N VAL A 4 59.60 -21.61 12.83
CA VAL A 4 58.24 -22.11 13.06
C VAL A 4 57.48 -22.04 11.74
N ASN A 5 57.75 -23.01 10.86
CA ASN A 5 56.81 -23.41 9.82
C ASN A 5 55.66 -24.14 10.52
N GLN A 6 54.49 -23.50 10.60
CA GLN A 6 53.25 -24.16 11.03
C GLN A 6 52.71 -25.00 9.87
N GLU A 7 53.02 -26.30 9.90
CA GLU A 7 52.40 -27.30 9.03
C GLU A 7 50.93 -27.49 9.45
N TYR A 8 49.99 -27.05 8.62
CA TYR A 8 48.57 -27.38 8.83
C TYR A 8 48.35 -28.88 8.50
N PRO A 9 47.60 -29.63 9.33
CA PRO A 9 47.35 -31.04 9.05
C PRO A 9 46.54 -31.18 7.76
N SER A 10 47.10 -31.89 6.78
CA SER A 10 46.42 -32.28 5.56
C SER A 10 45.37 -33.34 5.89
N TYR A 11 44.08 -32.99 5.80
CA TYR A 11 43.01 -33.98 5.94
C TYR A 11 43.07 -34.97 4.78
N PRO A 12 42.86 -36.27 5.03
CA PRO A 12 42.83 -37.27 3.96
C PRO A 12 41.71 -36.95 2.99
N ASN A 13 42.06 -36.86 1.70
CA ASN A 13 41.14 -36.63 0.60
C ASN A 13 40.26 -37.88 0.42
N ASN A 14 39.15 -37.96 1.15
CA ASN A 14 38.15 -39.00 0.93
C ASN A 14 37.50 -38.75 -0.44
N PRO A 15 37.43 -39.75 -1.34
CA PRO A 15 36.71 -39.62 -2.59
C PRO A 15 35.25 -39.26 -2.27
N HIS A 16 34.82 -38.07 -2.69
CA HIS A 16 33.41 -37.71 -2.63
C HIS A 16 32.61 -38.75 -3.44
N PRO A 17 31.53 -39.35 -2.89
CA PRO A 17 30.65 -40.20 -3.67
C PRO A 17 30.20 -39.43 -4.91
N GLN A 18 30.51 -39.94 -6.10
CA GLN A 18 30.01 -39.35 -7.34
C GLN A 18 28.49 -39.49 -7.31
N VAL A 19 27.80 -38.38 -7.04
CA VAL A 19 26.36 -38.29 -7.13
C VAL A 19 26.03 -38.50 -8.61
N GLY A 20 25.40 -39.62 -8.95
CA GLY A 20 24.96 -39.88 -10.33
C GLY A 20 24.07 -38.75 -10.84
N PRO A 21 23.96 -38.57 -12.16
CA PRO A 21 23.08 -37.55 -12.74
C PRO A 21 21.68 -37.69 -12.16
N ALA A 22 21.17 -36.59 -11.59
CA ALA A 22 19.84 -36.56 -10.98
C ALA A 22 18.79 -37.07 -11.98
N PRO A 23 17.81 -37.89 -11.54
CA PRO A 23 16.74 -38.32 -12.41
C PRO A 23 16.06 -37.10 -13.05
N PRO A 24 15.63 -37.17 -14.33
CA PRO A 24 14.86 -36.10 -14.95
C PRO A 24 13.66 -35.78 -14.06
N GLN A 25 13.64 -34.58 -13.49
CA GLN A 25 12.50 -34.15 -12.70
C GLN A 25 11.28 -34.16 -13.64
N PRO A 26 10.15 -34.78 -13.25
CA PRO A 26 8.93 -34.67 -14.02
C PRO A 26 8.64 -33.19 -14.21
N ALA A 27 8.54 -32.74 -15.47
CA ALA A 27 8.07 -31.41 -15.77
C ALA A 27 6.66 -31.30 -15.16
N MET A 28 6.55 -30.66 -14.00
CA MET A 28 5.25 -30.41 -13.37
C MET A 28 4.45 -29.64 -14.41
N ALA A 29 3.38 -30.26 -14.92
CA ALA A 29 2.43 -29.57 -15.77
C ALA A 29 2.06 -28.26 -15.06
N PRO A 30 2.11 -27.11 -15.74
CA PRO A 30 1.83 -25.85 -15.10
C PRO A 30 0.45 -25.97 -14.43
N LEU A 31 0.40 -25.81 -13.11
CA LEU A 31 -0.86 -25.71 -12.39
C LEU A 31 -1.70 -24.71 -13.17
N SER A 32 -2.93 -25.10 -13.54
CA SER A 32 -3.83 -24.23 -14.29
C SER A 32 -4.22 -23.05 -13.40
N VAL A 33 -3.37 -22.03 -13.32
CA VAL A 33 -3.67 -20.86 -12.50
C VAL A 33 -4.75 -20.06 -13.21
N ASN A 34 -5.88 -19.90 -12.53
CA ASN A 34 -7.01 -19.17 -13.06
C ASN A 34 -6.64 -17.67 -13.18
N ARG A 35 -6.32 -17.24 -14.40
CA ARG A 35 -5.94 -15.85 -14.69
C ARG A 35 -7.14 -14.94 -14.48
N LYS A 36 -6.90 -13.78 -13.86
CA LYS A 36 -7.90 -12.72 -13.69
C LYS A 36 -7.90 -11.83 -14.93
N SER A 37 -9.06 -11.35 -15.35
CA SER A 37 -9.15 -10.43 -16.49
C SER A 37 -8.89 -8.98 -16.03
N PRO A 38 -7.83 -8.29 -16.52
CA PRO A 38 -7.58 -6.90 -16.16
C PRO A 38 -8.64 -5.94 -16.69
N ALA A 39 -9.17 -6.22 -17.89
CA ALA A 39 -10.28 -5.46 -18.46
C ALA A 39 -11.54 -5.56 -17.60
N LEU A 40 -11.87 -6.77 -17.11
CA LEU A 40 -13.02 -6.96 -16.22
C LEU A 40 -12.80 -6.25 -14.88
N ALA A 41 -11.60 -6.33 -14.29
CA ALA A 41 -11.25 -5.62 -13.07
C ALA A 41 -11.39 -4.10 -13.23
N THR A 42 -11.00 -3.56 -14.39
CA THR A 42 -11.15 -2.15 -14.74
C THR A 42 -12.62 -1.76 -14.85
N VAL A 43 -13.43 -2.53 -15.59
CA VAL A 43 -14.86 -2.26 -15.77
C VAL A 43 -15.60 -2.33 -14.44
N LEU A 44 -15.35 -3.35 -13.62
CA LEU A 44 -15.93 -3.47 -12.29
C LEU A 44 -15.56 -2.27 -11.40
N SER A 45 -14.33 -1.76 -11.53
CA SER A 45 -13.87 -0.57 -10.80
C SER A 45 -14.50 0.75 -11.22
N SER A 46 -15.38 0.73 -12.22
CA SER A 46 -16.30 1.87 -12.46
C SER A 46 -17.19 2.11 -11.26
N LEU A 47 -17.41 1.10 -10.41
CA LEU A 47 -17.86 1.30 -9.04
C LEU A 47 -16.64 1.18 -8.12
N PRO A 48 -16.23 2.26 -7.42
CA PRO A 48 -15.02 2.27 -6.62
C PRO A 48 -14.88 1.04 -5.72
N GLY A 49 -13.72 0.37 -5.79
CA GLY A 49 -13.40 -0.83 -5.00
C GLY A 49 -13.82 -2.20 -5.53
N LEU A 50 -14.78 -2.31 -6.48
CA LEU A 50 -15.26 -3.63 -6.92
C LEU A 50 -14.21 -4.42 -7.73
N GLY A 51 -13.40 -3.77 -8.55
CA GLY A 51 -12.36 -4.49 -9.29
C GLY A 51 -11.26 -5.05 -8.40
N GLN A 52 -10.91 -4.32 -7.33
CA GLN A 52 -9.99 -4.80 -6.28
C GLN A 52 -10.59 -6.03 -5.56
N ILE A 53 -11.88 -6.02 -5.24
CA ILE A 53 -12.57 -7.18 -4.66
C ILE A 53 -12.53 -8.37 -5.63
N TYR A 54 -12.77 -8.15 -6.92
CA TYR A 54 -12.72 -9.20 -7.95
C TYR A 54 -11.36 -9.91 -8.05
N VAL A 55 -10.26 -9.16 -7.92
CA VAL A 55 -8.90 -9.73 -7.93
C VAL A 55 -8.45 -10.27 -6.56
N GLY A 56 -9.27 -10.14 -5.51
CA GLY A 56 -9.00 -10.66 -4.16
C GLY A 56 -8.37 -9.66 -3.19
N TYR A 57 -8.22 -8.39 -3.58
CA TYR A 57 -7.72 -7.32 -2.71
C TYR A 57 -8.88 -6.69 -1.92
N TYR A 58 -9.49 -7.48 -1.03
CA TYR A 58 -10.69 -7.08 -0.28
C TYR A 58 -10.48 -5.82 0.55
N GLN A 59 -9.36 -5.73 1.28
CA GLN A 59 -9.10 -4.58 2.15
C GLN A 59 -9.07 -3.27 1.35
N GLN A 60 -8.31 -3.21 0.27
CA GLN A 60 -8.24 -2.02 -0.58
C GLN A 60 -9.57 -1.75 -1.28
N GLY A 61 -10.29 -2.79 -1.71
CA GLY A 61 -11.62 -2.63 -2.26
C GLY A 61 -12.61 -1.98 -1.30
N PHE A 62 -12.69 -2.47 -0.06
CA PHE A 62 -13.54 -1.87 0.98
C PHE A 62 -13.13 -0.45 1.33
N ILE A 63 -11.82 -0.17 1.44
CA ILE A 63 -11.32 1.20 1.68
C ILE A 63 -11.79 2.13 0.55
N ASN A 64 -11.68 1.71 -0.71
CA ASN A 64 -12.06 2.55 -1.84
C ASN A 64 -13.58 2.81 -1.88
N ILE A 65 -14.40 1.80 -1.54
CA ILE A 65 -15.85 1.95 -1.38
C ILE A 65 -16.15 3.00 -0.30
N MET A 66 -15.53 2.88 0.88
CA MET A 66 -15.76 3.79 2.00
C MET A 66 -15.35 5.23 1.70
N ILE A 67 -14.20 5.42 1.04
CA ILE A 67 -13.74 6.75 0.61
C ILE A 67 -14.73 7.37 -0.38
N ALA A 68 -15.09 6.64 -1.44
CA ALA A 68 -16.03 7.14 -2.44
C ALA A 68 -17.40 7.47 -1.84
N ALA A 69 -17.95 6.55 -1.03
CA ALA A 69 -19.24 6.75 -0.36
C ALA A 69 -19.24 7.96 0.57
N SER A 70 -18.16 8.16 1.34
CA SER A 70 -18.03 9.30 2.25
C SER A 70 -17.98 10.62 1.50
N ILE A 71 -17.22 10.69 0.40
CA ILE A 71 -17.14 11.91 -0.42
C ILE A 71 -18.47 12.21 -1.10
N ILE A 72 -19.13 11.19 -1.65
CA ILE A 72 -20.47 11.35 -2.24
C ILE A 72 -21.46 11.84 -1.18
N ALA A 73 -21.42 11.29 0.03
CA ALA A 73 -22.29 11.72 1.13
C ALA A 73 -22.05 13.19 1.52
N ILE A 74 -20.78 13.62 1.61
CA ILE A 74 -20.42 15.02 1.86
C ILE A 74 -20.93 15.93 0.74
N LEU A 75 -20.65 15.59 -0.52
CA LEU A 75 -21.09 16.34 -1.70
C LEU A 75 -22.61 16.41 -1.85
N SER A 76 -23.33 15.41 -1.34
CA SER A 76 -24.80 15.36 -1.35
C SER A 76 -25.43 16.07 -0.15
N SER A 77 -24.63 16.48 0.82
CA SER A 77 -25.09 17.17 2.03
C SER A 77 -24.96 18.68 1.88
N SER A 78 -25.85 19.43 2.53
CA SER A 78 -25.75 20.90 2.63
C SER A 78 -24.59 21.37 3.53
N ALA A 79 -23.76 20.44 4.02
CA ALA A 79 -22.62 20.70 4.90
C ALA A 79 -21.33 21.05 4.14
N GLY A 80 -21.40 21.14 2.81
CA GLY A 80 -20.31 21.65 1.98
C GLY A 80 -20.06 23.12 2.28
N ASN A 81 -19.07 23.41 3.13
CA ASN A 81 -18.64 24.78 3.43
C ASN A 81 -17.78 25.36 2.28
N GLY A 82 -18.22 25.25 1.01
CA GLY A 82 -17.48 25.72 -0.16
C GLY A 82 -16.39 24.77 -0.68
N LEU A 83 -16.29 23.55 -0.14
CA LEU A 83 -15.30 22.54 -0.54
C LEU A 83 -15.80 21.60 -1.65
N GLU A 84 -16.99 21.83 -2.21
CA GLU A 84 -17.62 20.94 -3.20
C GLU A 84 -16.78 20.80 -4.46
N ALA A 85 -16.19 21.90 -4.94
CA ALA A 85 -15.31 21.87 -6.10
C ALA A 85 -14.06 21.02 -5.85
N PHE A 86 -13.46 21.14 -4.65
CA PHE A 86 -12.30 20.35 -4.26
C PHE A 86 -12.63 18.86 -4.18
N PHE A 87 -13.71 18.49 -3.47
CA PHE A 87 -14.13 17.11 -3.33
C PHE A 87 -14.61 16.51 -4.66
N GLY A 88 -15.25 17.30 -5.54
CA GLY A 88 -15.65 16.86 -6.87
C GLY A 88 -14.45 16.55 -7.77
N VAL A 89 -13.45 17.43 -7.80
CA VAL A 89 -12.19 17.18 -8.53
C VAL A 89 -11.46 15.98 -7.95
N PHE A 90 -11.32 15.92 -6.62
CA PHE A 90 -10.70 14.76 -5.96
C PHE A 90 -11.42 13.45 -6.32
N LEU A 91 -12.76 13.43 -6.27
CA LEU A 91 -13.55 12.25 -6.59
C LEU A 91 -13.33 11.80 -8.05
N ALA A 92 -13.25 12.73 -9.00
CA ALA A 92 -12.96 12.41 -10.40
C ALA A 92 -11.59 11.74 -10.58
N PHE A 93 -10.53 12.31 -9.98
CA PHE A 93 -9.19 11.72 -10.01
C PHE A 93 -9.15 10.38 -9.28
N PHE A 94 -9.81 10.29 -8.12
CA PHE A 94 -9.93 9.07 -7.34
C PHE A 94 -10.63 7.95 -8.15
N TRP A 95 -11.63 8.29 -8.95
CA TRP A 95 -12.34 7.33 -9.81
C TRP A 95 -11.41 6.72 -10.86
N LEU A 96 -10.66 7.56 -11.58
CA LEU A 96 -9.69 7.11 -12.59
C LEU A 96 -8.56 6.31 -11.95
N PHE A 97 -8.04 6.80 -10.82
CA PHE A 97 -7.04 6.09 -10.03
C PHE A 97 -7.53 4.70 -9.64
N ASN A 98 -8.77 4.57 -9.16
CA ASN A 98 -9.35 3.30 -8.75
C ASN A 98 -9.42 2.29 -9.91
N MET A 99 -9.77 2.74 -11.12
CA MET A 99 -9.77 1.90 -12.32
C MET A 99 -8.37 1.41 -12.69
N ILE A 100 -7.38 2.32 -12.68
CA ILE A 100 -5.98 2.00 -12.99
C ILE A 100 -5.39 1.04 -11.94
N ASP A 101 -5.67 1.27 -10.66
CA ASP A 101 -5.22 0.43 -9.54
C ASP A 101 -5.74 -1.01 -9.68
N ALA A 102 -7.02 -1.20 -9.98
CA ALA A 102 -7.57 -2.55 -10.20
C ALA A 102 -6.95 -3.26 -11.41
N ASN A 103 -6.72 -2.54 -12.51
CA ASN A 103 -6.03 -3.08 -13.68
C ASN A 103 -4.61 -3.55 -13.32
N ARG A 104 -3.85 -2.70 -12.62
CA ARG A 104 -2.48 -3.02 -12.17
C ARG A 104 -2.46 -4.22 -11.25
N ARG A 105 -3.39 -4.31 -10.28
CA ARG A 105 -3.51 -5.47 -9.38
C ARG A 105 -3.86 -6.77 -10.12
N ALA A 106 -4.73 -6.71 -11.13
CA ALA A 106 -5.07 -7.86 -11.97
C ALA A 106 -3.85 -8.35 -12.76
N MET A 107 -3.10 -7.43 -13.37
CA MET A 107 -1.86 -7.75 -14.08
C MET A 107 -0.81 -8.33 -13.14
N HIS A 108 -0.64 -7.72 -11.96
CA HIS A 108 0.28 -8.22 -10.93
C HIS A 108 -0.08 -9.64 -10.50
N PHE A 109 -1.36 -9.91 -10.21
CA PHE A 109 -1.85 -11.26 -9.87
C PHE A 109 -1.49 -12.26 -10.98
N ASN A 110 -1.74 -11.91 -12.24
CA ASN A 110 -1.44 -12.79 -13.37
C ASN A 110 0.06 -13.05 -13.57
N ARG A 111 0.92 -12.07 -13.28
CA ARG A 111 2.39 -12.22 -13.36
C ARG A 111 2.91 -13.16 -12.27
N VAL A 112 2.46 -12.96 -11.04
CA VAL A 112 2.79 -13.83 -9.91
C VAL A 112 2.28 -15.25 -10.17
N ALA A 113 1.04 -15.38 -10.64
CA ALA A 113 0.44 -16.65 -11.07
C ALA A 113 1.24 -17.37 -12.18
N ALA A 114 1.92 -16.63 -13.05
CA ALA A 114 2.76 -17.16 -14.11
C ALA A 114 4.19 -17.49 -13.65
N GLY A 115 4.53 -17.31 -12.37
CA GLY A 115 5.87 -17.51 -11.84
C GLY A 115 6.89 -16.45 -12.28
N LEU A 116 6.43 -15.34 -12.85
CA LEU A 116 7.28 -14.26 -13.37
C LEU A 116 7.73 -13.26 -12.29
N GLY A 117 7.41 -13.52 -11.01
CA GLY A 117 7.67 -12.63 -9.89
C GLY A 117 6.68 -11.44 -9.80
N GLY A 118 6.75 -10.74 -8.67
CA GLY A 118 6.04 -9.46 -8.48
C GLY A 118 6.69 -8.34 -9.28
N GLU A 119 5.93 -7.30 -9.59
CA GLU A 119 6.46 -6.10 -10.21
C GLU A 119 7.42 -5.41 -9.21
N GLU A 120 8.72 -5.33 -9.53
CA GLU A 120 9.70 -4.60 -8.74
C GLU A 120 9.33 -3.11 -8.80
N ILE A 121 8.77 -2.58 -7.72
CA ILE A 121 8.52 -1.15 -7.61
C ILE A 121 9.90 -0.48 -7.55
N PRO A 122 10.22 0.48 -8.43
CA PRO A 122 11.48 1.20 -8.37
C PRO A 122 11.71 1.72 -6.95
N ASP A 123 12.89 1.48 -6.37
CA ASP A 123 13.21 1.75 -4.95
C ASP A 123 12.92 3.20 -4.48
N GLY A 124 12.74 4.14 -5.42
CA GLY A 124 12.36 5.53 -5.15
C GLY A 124 10.86 5.81 -5.01
N PHE A 125 9.98 4.82 -5.23
CA PHE A 125 8.52 4.99 -5.16
C PHE A 125 7.92 4.13 -4.05
N ALA A 126 8.33 4.37 -2.80
CA ALA A 126 7.66 3.82 -1.63
C ALA A 126 6.28 4.48 -1.50
N ILE A 127 5.24 3.84 -2.05
CA ILE A 127 3.86 4.15 -1.63
C ILE A 127 3.78 3.77 -0.15
N PRO A 128 3.44 4.70 0.77
CA PRO A 128 3.22 4.37 2.17
C PRO A 128 2.27 3.18 2.26
N GLY A 129 2.75 2.09 2.86
CA GLY A 129 2.05 0.81 2.84
C GLY A 129 0.60 0.95 3.34
N THR A 130 -0.32 0.33 2.61
CA THR A 130 -1.75 0.21 2.95
C THR A 130 -2.03 -0.79 4.09
N GLY A 131 -0.99 -1.17 4.86
CA GLY A 131 -1.17 -1.88 6.11
C GLY A 131 -1.85 -0.94 7.11
N GLY A 132 -2.90 -1.40 7.80
CA GLY A 132 -3.59 -0.60 8.80
C GLY A 132 -2.60 -0.07 9.83
N SER A 133 -2.22 1.20 9.70
CA SER A 133 -1.31 1.85 10.62
C SER A 133 -2.09 2.16 11.89
N LEU A 134 -1.58 1.76 13.05
CA LEU A 134 -2.12 2.17 14.35
C LEU A 134 -2.25 3.70 14.41
N ALA A 135 -1.30 4.42 13.81
CA ALA A 135 -1.36 5.88 13.70
C ALA A 135 -2.51 6.35 12.79
N GLY A 136 -2.76 5.64 11.67
CA GLY A 136 -3.90 5.92 10.79
C GLY A 136 -5.25 5.66 11.48
N GLY A 137 -5.36 4.56 12.22
CA GLY A 137 -6.55 4.25 13.03
C GLY A 137 -6.78 5.27 14.15
N ALA A 138 -5.72 5.64 14.87
CA ALA A 138 -5.78 6.66 15.92
C ALA A 138 -6.20 8.03 15.36
N LEU A 139 -5.62 8.44 14.22
CA LEU A 139 -6.02 9.66 13.51
C LEU A 139 -7.51 9.63 13.16
N LEU A 140 -7.99 8.50 12.62
CA LEU A 140 -9.40 8.33 12.24
C LEU A 140 -10.34 8.47 13.44
N VAL A 141 -9.97 7.87 14.58
CA VAL A 141 -10.74 7.98 15.84
C VAL A 141 -10.80 9.43 16.31
N VAL A 142 -9.66 10.14 16.30
CA VAL A 142 -9.60 11.55 16.71
C VAL A 142 -10.46 12.43 15.79
N VAL A 143 -10.32 12.28 14.48
CA VAL A 143 -11.10 13.04 13.50
C VAL A 143 -12.60 12.74 13.63
N GLY A 144 -12.97 11.47 13.74
CA GLY A 144 -14.37 11.07 13.93
C GLY A 144 -14.97 11.62 15.23
N LEU A 145 -14.21 11.64 16.31
CA LEU A 145 -14.64 12.21 17.58
C LEU A 145 -14.85 13.73 17.48
N LEU A 146 -13.93 14.46 16.84
CA LEU A 146 -14.07 15.91 16.62
C LEU A 146 -15.32 16.25 15.80
N LEU A 147 -15.59 15.50 14.74
CA LEU A 147 -16.80 15.67 13.92
C LEU A 147 -18.08 15.33 14.70
N PHE A 148 -18.06 14.25 15.49
CA PHE A 148 -19.18 13.86 16.35
C PHE A 148 -19.49 14.93 17.39
N LEU A 149 -18.45 15.48 18.02
CA LEU A 149 -18.54 16.54 19.01
C LEU A 149 -19.12 17.84 18.41
N ASN A 150 -18.64 18.24 17.24
CA ASN A 150 -19.20 19.37 16.50
C ASN A 150 -20.68 19.14 16.13
N SER A 151 -21.04 17.94 15.67
CA SER A 151 -22.40 17.63 15.21
C SER A 151 -23.43 17.40 16.31
N LYS A 152 -23.04 16.83 17.45
CA LYS A 152 -23.97 16.45 18.54
C LYS A 152 -24.00 17.43 19.71
N PHE A 153 -22.94 18.20 19.90
CA PHE A 153 -22.82 19.11 21.05
C PHE A 153 -22.70 20.58 20.64
N ASP A 154 -22.90 20.89 19.34
CA ASP A 154 -22.77 22.24 18.77
C ASP A 154 -21.44 22.93 19.14
N MET A 155 -20.40 22.14 19.39
CA MET A 155 -19.08 22.67 19.72
C MET A 155 -18.39 23.17 18.45
N SER A 156 -18.27 24.49 18.34
CA SER A 156 -17.55 25.15 17.25
C SER A 156 -16.09 24.65 17.15
N LEU A 157 -15.73 24.16 15.96
CA LEU A 157 -14.36 23.82 15.57
C LEU A 157 -13.57 25.02 15.01
N ALA A 158 -14.07 26.25 15.13
CA ALA A 158 -13.39 27.44 14.59
C ALA A 158 -11.96 27.60 15.12
N TRP A 159 -11.75 27.28 16.41
CA TRP A 159 -10.41 27.28 17.00
C TRP A 159 -9.46 26.29 16.32
N LEU A 160 -9.95 25.17 15.78
CA LEU A 160 -9.12 24.20 15.08
C LEU A 160 -8.78 24.71 13.67
N GLU A 161 -9.74 25.36 13.01
CA GLU A 161 -9.56 26.02 11.71
C GLU A 161 -8.59 27.21 11.76
N ASP A 162 -8.49 27.89 12.90
CA ASP A 162 -7.50 28.95 13.08
C ASP A 162 -6.09 28.41 13.35
N TRP A 163 -5.96 27.24 14.00
CA TRP A 163 -4.69 26.73 14.51
C TRP A 163 -4.06 25.59 13.69
N TRP A 164 -4.79 24.96 12.75
CA TRP A 164 -4.22 23.94 11.86
C TRP A 164 -2.96 24.38 11.05
N PRO A 165 -2.74 25.66 10.65
CA PRO A 165 -1.54 26.01 9.90
C PRO A 165 -0.31 25.96 10.80
N LEU A 166 -0.45 26.29 12.10
CA LEU A 166 0.62 26.15 13.09
C LEU A 166 1.03 24.69 13.28
N ALA A 167 0.09 23.75 13.22
CA ALA A 167 0.39 22.32 13.27
C ALA A 167 1.23 21.87 12.06
N LEU A 168 0.94 22.38 10.85
CA LEU A 168 1.73 22.12 9.65
C LEU A 168 3.15 22.70 9.76
N VAL A 169 3.27 23.93 10.28
CA VAL A 169 4.57 24.58 10.52
C VAL A 169 5.40 23.76 11.51
N ALA A 170 4.81 23.36 12.64
CA ALA A 170 5.48 22.52 13.64
C ALA A 170 5.90 21.16 13.07
N GLY A 171 5.02 20.51 12.28
CA GLY A 171 5.33 19.25 11.60
C GLY A 171 6.48 19.38 10.61
N GLY A 172 6.53 20.47 9.83
CA GLY A 172 7.63 20.77 8.92
C GLY A 172 8.96 20.99 9.64
N VAL A 173 8.96 21.75 10.74
CA VAL A 173 10.15 21.96 11.59
C VAL A 173 10.63 20.64 12.18
N TRP A 174 9.73 19.81 12.68
CA TRP A 174 10.07 18.50 13.22
C TRP A 174 10.67 17.56 12.17
N LEU A 175 10.13 17.54 10.95
CA LEU A 175 10.69 16.76 9.84
C LEU A 175 12.12 17.20 9.50
N MET A 176 12.37 18.51 9.47
CA MET A 176 13.73 19.03 9.23
C MET A 176 14.69 18.66 10.36
N ALA A 177 14.23 18.73 11.61
CA ALA A 177 15.04 18.33 12.77
C ALA A 177 15.36 16.82 12.74
N LYS A 178 14.35 16.00 12.42
CA LYS A 178 14.51 14.54 12.27
C LYS A 178 15.42 14.17 11.10
N ALA A 179 15.32 14.89 9.97
CA ALA A 179 16.18 14.68 8.81
C ALA A 179 17.65 15.01 9.11
N ARG A 180 17.92 15.93 10.04
CA ARG A 180 19.28 16.20 10.53
C ARG A 180 19.80 15.07 11.44
N GLN A 181 18.97 14.54 12.33
CA GLN A 181 19.33 13.42 13.20
C GLN A 181 19.64 12.10 12.47
N GLN A 182 19.20 11.94 11.22
CA GLN A 182 19.52 10.74 10.41
C GLN A 182 20.82 10.87 9.62
N ARG A 183 21.44 12.06 9.63
CA ARG A 183 22.68 12.36 8.89
C ARG A 183 23.92 12.39 9.78
N ASP A 184 23.75 12.39 11.10
CA ASP A 184 24.80 12.21 12.11
C ASP A 184 24.81 10.77 12.61
#